data_AF-A0A6A0R4R6-F1
#
_entry.id   AF-A0A6A0R4R6-F1
#
_cell.length_a   1.000
_cell.length_b   1.000
_cell.length_c   1.000
_cell.angle_alpha   90.00
_cell.angle_beta   90.00
_cell.angle_gamma   90.00
#
_symmetry.space_group_name_H-M   'P 1'
#
loop_
_entity.id
_entity.type
_entity.pdbx_description
1 polymer ?
#
loop_
_entity_poly.entity_id
_entity_poly.type
_entity_poly.pdbx_seq_one_letter_code
_entity_poly.pdbx_strand_id
1 'polypeptide(L)'
;MFKKRLKSFSHAINGLVILIKEEPNARIHLLAAIVVILLAYILKISINEWALIVISIGFVFCAELVNTSIENLSDLVTKEYNPFIKKVKDLGAAAVLVAAFTAIIIACFIFLPKLF
;
A
#
# COMPACT_ATOMS: atom_id res chain seq x y z
N MET A 1 -13.41 11.16 -26.70
CA MET A 1 -12.50 10.14 -26.10
C MET A 1 -11.68 10.68 -24.93
N PHE A 2 -11.00 11.83 -25.07
CA PHE A 2 -10.22 12.47 -23.99
C PHE A 2 -11.01 12.80 -22.71
N LYS A 3 -12.23 13.34 -22.81
CA LYS A 3 -13.09 13.62 -21.64
C LYS A 3 -13.43 12.37 -20.80
N LYS A 4 -13.54 11.18 -21.43
CA LYS A 4 -13.78 9.91 -20.70
C LYS A 4 -12.53 9.45 -19.94
N ARG A 5 -11.34 9.63 -20.52
CA ARG A 5 -10.04 9.30 -19.88
C ARG A 5 -9.75 10.21 -18.68
N LEU A 6 -10.01 11.51 -18.80
CA LEU A 6 -9.86 12.44 -17.65
C LEU A 6 -10.77 12.05 -16.48
N LYS A 7 -11.98 11.56 -16.78
CA LYS A 7 -12.92 11.07 -15.76
C LYS A 7 -12.42 9.79 -15.07
N SER A 8 -11.80 8.85 -15.79
CA SER A 8 -11.23 7.64 -15.18
C SER A 8 -10.03 7.94 -14.27
N PHE A 9 -9.18 8.91 -14.64
CA PHE A 9 -8.10 9.37 -13.75
C PHE A 9 -8.65 10.03 -12.48
N SER A 10 -9.71 10.83 -12.58
CA SER A 10 -10.39 11.39 -11.41
C SER A 10 -10.95 10.30 -10.49
N HIS A 11 -11.53 9.22 -11.03
CA HIS A 11 -11.99 8.09 -10.23
C HIS A 11 -10.84 7.37 -9.52
N ALA A 12 -9.72 7.13 -10.19
CA ALA A 12 -8.54 6.51 -9.59
C ALA A 12 -7.94 7.36 -8.45
N ILE A 13 -7.84 8.69 -8.67
CA ILE A 13 -7.37 9.63 -7.64
C ILE A 13 -8.32 9.63 -6.44
N ASN A 14 -9.64 9.63 -6.68
CA ASN A 14 -10.61 9.55 -5.60
C ASN A 14 -10.43 8.26 -4.78
N GLY A 15 -10.13 7.12 -5.42
CA GLY A 15 -9.82 5.87 -4.71
C GLY A 15 -8.62 6.01 -3.76
N LEU A 16 -7.54 6.67 -4.20
CA LEU A 16 -6.39 6.96 -3.32
C LEU A 16 -6.75 7.91 -2.18
N VAL A 17 -7.57 8.92 -2.44
CA VAL A 17 -8.03 9.86 -1.40
C VAL A 17 -8.88 9.14 -0.35
N ILE A 18 -9.78 8.25 -0.78
CA ILE A 18 -10.59 7.40 0.10
C ILE A 18 -9.67 6.56 0.98
N LEU A 19 -8.72 5.83 0.39
CA LEU A 19 -7.76 5.00 1.12
C LEU A 19 -7.05 5.79 2.23
N ILE A 20 -6.42 6.91 1.89
CA ILE A 20 -5.67 7.71 2.87
C ILE A 20 -6.58 8.32 3.94
N LYS A 21 -7.82 8.64 3.61
CA LYS A 21 -8.78 9.26 4.54
C LYS A 21 -9.43 8.24 5.46
N GLU A 22 -9.75 7.05 4.98
CA GLU A 22 -10.51 6.05 5.74
C GLU A 22 -9.59 5.09 6.51
N GLU A 23 -8.45 4.71 5.94
CA GLU A 23 -7.55 3.72 6.54
C GLU A 23 -6.38 4.34 7.32
N PRO A 24 -6.30 4.12 8.64
CA PRO A 24 -5.14 4.54 9.44
C PRO A 24 -3.84 3.85 8.99
N ASN A 25 -3.91 2.57 8.62
CA ASN A 25 -2.75 1.79 8.17
C ASN A 25 -2.14 2.37 6.89
N ALA A 26 -2.98 2.76 5.93
CA ALA A 26 -2.54 3.45 4.71
C ALA A 26 -1.74 4.74 5.01
N ARG A 27 -2.10 5.50 6.06
CA ARG A 27 -1.33 6.70 6.46
C ARG A 27 0.03 6.35 7.05
N ILE A 28 0.11 5.25 7.81
CA ILE A 28 1.38 4.73 8.32
C ILE A 28 2.28 4.30 7.16
N HIS A 29 1.71 3.58 6.19
CA HIS A 29 2.44 3.17 4.97
C HIS A 29 2.89 4.38 4.15
N LEU A 30 2.09 5.44 4.05
CA LEU A 30 2.48 6.68 3.40
C LEU A 30 3.64 7.39 4.10
N LEU A 31 3.57 7.50 5.43
CA LEU A 31 4.66 8.08 6.22
C LEU A 31 5.95 7.26 6.05
N ALA A 32 5.86 5.93 6.14
CA ALA A 32 6.98 5.03 5.93
C ALA A 32 7.58 5.16 4.52
N ALA A 33 6.74 5.26 3.49
CA ALA A 33 7.17 5.48 2.12
C ALA A 33 7.95 6.79 1.97
N ILE A 34 7.48 7.88 2.57
CA ILE A 34 8.19 9.18 2.57
C ILE A 34 9.57 9.04 3.22
N VAL A 35 9.64 8.40 4.39
CA VAL A 35 10.92 8.17 5.10
C VAL A 35 11.88 7.34 4.25
N VAL A 36 11.41 6.25 3.65
CA VAL A 36 12.23 5.37 2.79
C VAL A 36 12.73 6.11 1.56
N ILE A 37 11.91 6.95 0.91
CA ILE A 37 12.32 7.76 -0.24
C ILE A 37 13.39 8.78 0.14
N LEU A 38 13.24 9.43 1.30
CA LEU A 38 14.25 10.38 1.81
C LEU A 38 15.58 9.67 2.10
N LEU A 39 15.54 8.51 2.77
CA LEU A 39 16.73 7.70 3.03
C LEU A 39 17.40 7.23 1.73
N ALA A 40 16.62 6.78 0.75
CA ALA A 40 17.10 6.37 -0.57
C ALA A 40 17.85 7.50 -1.29
N TYR A 41 17.32 8.72 -1.19
CA TYR A 41 17.97 9.90 -1.76
C TYR A 41 19.26 10.26 -1.02
N ILE A 42 19.25 10.30 0.32
CA ILE A 42 20.41 10.65 1.15
C ILE A 42 21.56 9.65 0.96
N LEU A 43 21.25 8.35 0.92
CA LEU A 43 22.23 7.28 0.78
C LEU A 43 22.67 7.02 -0.67
N LYS A 44 22.19 7.83 -1.63
CA LYS A 44 22.56 7.78 -3.06
C LYS A 44 22.51 6.36 -3.64
N ILE A 45 21.39 5.68 -3.41
CA ILE A 45 21.21 4.31 -3.89
C ILE A 45 21.21 4.25 -5.42
N SER A 46 21.59 3.10 -5.98
CA SER A 46 21.63 2.85 -7.41
C SER A 46 20.23 2.83 -8.03
N ILE A 47 20.16 2.97 -9.35
CA ILE A 47 18.88 2.96 -10.10
C ILE A 47 18.09 1.65 -9.92
N ASN A 48 18.79 0.52 -9.80
CA ASN A 48 18.16 -0.79 -9.58
C ASN A 48 17.52 -0.87 -8.19
N GLU A 49 18.17 -0.30 -7.18
CA GLU A 49 17.64 -0.24 -5.82
C GLU A 49 16.43 0.71 -5.74
N TRP A 50 16.47 1.83 -6.47
CA TRP A 50 15.30 2.70 -6.64
C TRP A 50 14.12 1.96 -7.24
N ALA A 51 14.33 1.16 -8.28
CA ALA A 51 13.26 0.37 -8.90
C ALA A 51 12.62 -0.60 -7.89
N LEU A 52 13.44 -1.27 -7.07
CA LEU A 52 12.95 -2.16 -6.01
C LEU A 52 12.14 -1.41 -4.94
N ILE A 53 12.59 -0.23 -4.50
CA ILE A 53 11.87 0.60 -3.53
C ILE A 53 10.52 1.04 -4.10
N VAL A 54 10.49 1.55 -5.33
CA VAL A 54 9.25 2.02 -5.98
C VAL A 54 8.25 0.88 -6.15
N ILE A 55 8.71 -0.29 -6.60
CA ILE A 55 7.85 -1.48 -6.73
C ILE A 55 7.33 -1.92 -5.36
N SER A 56 8.17 -1.92 -4.33
CA SER A 56 7.78 -2.33 -2.97
C SER A 56 6.71 -1.41 -2.38
N ILE A 57 6.90 -0.10 -2.49
CA ILE A 57 5.91 0.90 -2.05
C ILE A 57 4.61 0.71 -2.84
N GLY A 58 4.69 0.60 -4.16
CA GLY A 58 3.52 0.36 -5.01
C GLY A 58 2.78 -0.92 -4.63
N PHE A 59 3.49 -2.00 -4.33
CA PHE A 59 2.91 -3.27 -3.93
C PHE A 59 2.15 -3.18 -2.59
N VAL A 60 2.72 -2.50 -1.59
CA VAL A 60 2.04 -2.26 -0.30
C VAL A 60 0.73 -1.48 -0.51
N PHE A 61 0.76 -0.40 -1.29
CA PHE A 61 -0.44 0.39 -1.56
C PHE A 61 -1.49 -0.37 -2.40
N CYS A 62 -1.05 -1.20 -3.34
CA CYS A 62 -1.97 -2.08 -4.07
C CYS A 62 -2.65 -3.09 -3.13
N ALA A 63 -1.90 -3.71 -2.22
CA ALA A 63 -2.45 -4.64 -1.23
C ALA A 63 -3.45 -3.93 -0.31
N GLU A 64 -3.11 -2.72 0.17
CA GLU A 64 -3.99 -1.91 1.01
C GLU A 64 -5.30 -1.55 0.27
N LEU A 65 -5.21 -1.08 -0.99
CA LEU A 65 -6.39 -0.76 -1.80
C LEU A 65 -7.32 -1.96 -1.99
N VAL A 66 -6.75 -3.15 -2.21
CA VAL A 66 -7.53 -4.39 -2.34
C VAL A 66 -8.16 -4.76 -0.99
N ASN A 67 -7.42 -4.66 0.12
CA ASN A 67 -7.94 -4.91 1.46
C ASN A 67 -9.14 -4.01 1.77
N THR A 68 -9.00 -2.69 1.61
CA THR A 68 -10.08 -1.72 1.86
C THR A 68 -11.29 -1.97 0.95
N SER A 69 -11.05 -2.37 -0.30
CA SER A 69 -12.13 -2.74 -1.22
C SER A 69 -12.91 -3.97 -0.72
N ILE A 70 -12.20 -4.97 -0.20
CA ILE A 70 -12.79 -6.18 0.38
C ILE A 70 -13.53 -5.87 1.69
N GLU A 71 -12.98 -5.01 2.55
CA GLU A 71 -13.61 -4.56 3.79
C GLU A 71 -14.91 -3.82 3.51
N ASN A 72 -14.89 -2.84 2.61
CA ASN A 72 -16.06 -2.08 2.19
C ASN A 72 -17.14 -2.96 1.57
N LEU A 73 -16.75 -3.92 0.72
CA LEU A 73 -17.69 -4.89 0.15
C LEU A 73 -18.30 -5.78 1.24
N SER A 74 -17.47 -6.23 2.19
CA SER A 74 -17.92 -7.09 3.29
C SER A 74 -18.90 -6.37 4.22
N ASP A 75 -18.66 -5.09 4.52
CA ASP A 75 -19.52 -4.25 5.35
C ASP A 75 -20.85 -3.90 4.67
N LEU A 76 -20.88 -3.91 3.34
CA LEU A 76 -22.11 -3.79 2.56
C LEU A 76 -22.96 -5.05 2.65
N VAL A 77 -22.36 -6.24 2.68
CA VAL A 77 -23.08 -7.53 2.70
C VAL A 77 -23.82 -7.74 4.01
N THR A 78 -23.16 -7.54 5.16
CA THR A 78 -23.81 -7.61 6.47
C THR A 78 -23.01 -6.85 7.52
N LYS A 79 -23.72 -6.19 8.44
CA LYS A 79 -23.13 -5.58 9.65
C LYS A 79 -23.15 -6.52 10.85
N GLU A 80 -23.85 -7.64 10.74
CA GLU A 80 -23.85 -8.67 11.78
C GLU A 80 -22.60 -9.54 11.70
N TYR A 81 -22.19 -10.08 12.83
CA TYR A 81 -21.05 -10.97 12.87
C TYR A 81 -21.29 -12.21 11.99
N ASN A 82 -20.42 -12.39 11.00
CA ASN A 82 -20.40 -13.57 10.14
C ASN A 82 -18.99 -14.18 10.11
N PRO A 83 -18.80 -15.45 10.48
CA PRO A 83 -17.49 -16.11 10.50
C PRO A 83 -16.76 -16.08 9.15
N PHE A 84 -17.49 -16.15 8.03
CA PHE A 84 -16.91 -16.09 6.70
C PHE A 84 -16.43 -14.69 6.35
N ILE A 85 -17.19 -13.65 6.71
CA ILE A 85 -16.77 -12.26 6.53
C ILE A 85 -15.53 -11.95 7.37
N LYS A 86 -15.50 -12.41 8.62
CA LYS A 86 -14.30 -12.30 9.47
C LYS A 86 -13.10 -12.93 8.76
N LYS A 87 -13.23 -14.16 8.27
CA LYS A 87 -12.15 -14.87 7.56
C LYS A 87 -11.67 -14.10 6.33
N VAL A 88 -12.57 -13.52 5.54
CA VAL A 88 -12.21 -12.74 4.34
C VAL A 88 -11.45 -11.47 4.71
N LYS A 89 -11.88 -10.75 5.76
CA LYS A 89 -11.17 -9.57 6.28
C LYS A 89 -9.79 -9.94 6.83
N ASP A 90 -9.70 -11.02 7.60
CA ASP A 90 -8.42 -11.51 8.16
C ASP A 90 -7.41 -11.84 7.04
N LEU A 91 -7.88 -12.44 5.93
CA LEU A 91 -7.04 -12.74 4.76
C LEU A 91 -6.59 -11.47 4.02
N GLY A 92 -7.46 -10.47 3.88
CA GLY A 92 -7.11 -9.17 3.31
C GLY A 92 -6.03 -8.47 4.13
N ALA A 93 -6.21 -8.39 5.45
CA ALA A 93 -5.23 -7.81 6.36
C ALA A 93 -3.90 -8.57 6.34
N ALA A 94 -3.94 -9.91 6.25
CA ALA A 94 -2.74 -10.73 6.10
C ALA A 94 -1.97 -10.43 4.80
N ALA A 95 -2.67 -10.15 3.68
CA ALA A 95 -2.02 -9.77 2.43
C ALA A 95 -1.25 -8.44 2.56
N VAL A 96 -1.84 -7.44 3.21
CA VAL A 96 -1.16 -6.17 3.54
C VAL A 96 0.07 -6.42 4.41
N LEU A 97 -0.07 -7.23 5.46
CA LEU A 97 1.01 -7.56 6.37
C LEU A 97 2.20 -8.20 5.64
N VAL A 98 1.93 -9.16 4.75
CA VAL A 98 2.97 -9.80 3.93
C VAL A 98 3.64 -8.78 3.03
N ALA A 99 2.87 -7.93 2.33
CA ALA A 99 3.43 -6.89 1.48
C ALA A 99 4.33 -5.91 2.26
N ALA A 100 3.89 -5.46 3.43
CA ALA A 100 4.65 -4.56 4.29
C ALA A 100 5.94 -5.22 4.80
N PHE A 101 5.88 -6.49 5.21
CA PHE A 101 7.05 -7.23 5.68
C PHE A 101 8.07 -7.44 4.55
N THR A 102 7.62 -7.79 3.35
CA THR A 102 8.48 -7.88 2.17
C THR A 102 9.15 -6.54 1.86
N ALA A 103 8.42 -5.43 1.93
CA ALA A 103 8.98 -4.10 1.72
C ALA A 103 10.07 -3.75 2.77
N ILE A 104 9.87 -4.14 4.03
CA ILE A 104 10.88 -3.97 5.09
C ILE A 104 12.15 -4.76 4.78
N ILE A 105 12.02 -6.03 4.37
CA ILE A 105 13.18 -6.87 4.02
C ILE A 105 13.96 -6.24 2.86
N ILE A 106 13.27 -5.77 1.82
CA ILE A 106 13.91 -5.10 0.67
C ILE A 106 14.63 -3.83 1.13
N ALA A 107 13.99 -3.01 1.97
CA ALA A 107 14.63 -1.81 2.53
C ALA A 107 15.88 -2.15 3.35
N CYS A 108 15.84 -3.21 4.17
CA CYS A 108 17.01 -3.70 4.92
C CYS A 108 18.15 -4.11 3.99
N PHE A 109 17.89 -4.88 2.93
CA PHE A 109 18.93 -5.29 1.98
C PHE A 109 19.57 -4.10 1.26
N ILE A 110 18.82 -3.03 1.01
CA ILE A 110 19.33 -1.85 0.31
C ILE A 110 20.08 -0.91 1.25
N PHE A 111 19.57 -0.70 2.46
CA PHE A 111 20.08 0.34 3.36
C PHE A 111 21.13 -0.16 4.36
N LEU A 112 21.04 -1.39 4.87
CA LEU A 112 22.02 -1.90 5.83
C LEU A 112 23.46 -1.85 5.30
N PRO A 113 23.76 -2.28 4.05
CA PRO A 113 25.13 -2.21 3.52
C PRO A 113 25.65 -0.80 3.23
N LYS A 114 24.80 0.23 3.35
CA LYS A 114 25.20 1.64 3.16
C LYS A 114 25.40 2.38 4.47
N LEU A 115 24.96 1.78 5.58
CA LEU A 115 25.08 2.34 6.93
C LEU A 115 26.32 1.81 7.68
N PHE A 116 26.89 0.71 7.22
CA PHE A 116 28.09 0.06 7.75
C PHE A 116 29.08 -0.14 6.60
#